data_AF-A0A258F673-F1
#
_entry.id   AF-A0A258F673-F1
#
_cell.length_a   1.000
_cell.length_b   1.000
_cell.length_c   1.000
_cell.angle_alpha   90.00
_cell.angle_beta   90.00
_cell.angle_gamma   90.00
#
_symmetry.space_group_name_H-M   'P 1'
#
loop_
_entity.id
_entity.type
_entity.pdbx_description
1 polymer ?
#
loop_
_entity_poly.entity_id
_entity_poly.type
_entity_poly.pdbx_seq_one_letter_code
_entity_poly.pdbx_strand_id
1 'polypeptide(L)' 'MIKFTVLSTKGGVGKTTLAANLGALMADMGLRVLLVDADVQPALSKYYRIKREAPF' A
#
# COMPACT_ATOMS: atom_id res chain seq x y z
N MET A 1 -4.67 8.55 15.20
CA MET A 1 -4.15 7.72 14.09
C MET A 1 -5.12 7.86 12.93
N ILE A 2 -4.65 8.37 11.78
CA ILE A 2 -5.48 8.58 10.58
C ILE A 2 -5.48 7.28 9.77
N LYS A 3 -6.62 6.91 9.18
CA LYS A 3 -6.78 5.69 8.36
C LYS A 3 -7.42 6.05 7.02
N PHE A 4 -6.82 5.56 5.94
CA PHE A 4 -7.33 5.69 4.58
C PHE A 4 -7.60 4.30 4.00
N THR A 5 -8.71 4.15 3.28
CA THR A 5 -9.04 2.91 2.56
C THR A 5 -9.23 3.24 1.09
N VAL A 6 -8.50 2.56 0.21
CA VAL A 6 -8.65 2.68 -1.24
C VAL A 6 -9.34 1.41 -1.75
N LEU A 7 -10.59 1.53 -2.21
CA LEU A 7 -11.43 0.40 -2.60
C LEU A 7 -12.12 0.62 -3.95
N SER A 8 -12.27 -0.47 -4.71
CA SER A 8 -13.04 -0.53 -5.95
C SER A 8 -13.18 -1.99 -6.39
N THR A 9 -14.35 -2.35 -6.89
CA THR A 9 -14.67 -3.68 -7.41
C THR A 9 -14.06 -3.97 -8.78
N LYS A 10 -13.66 -2.93 -9.52
CA LYS A 10 -13.03 -3.07 -10.85
C LYS A 10 -11.52 -3.22 -10.72
N GLY A 11 -10.95 -4.18 -11.46
CA GLY A 11 -9.51 -4.33 -11.62
C GLY A 11 -8.90 -3.23 -12.48
N GLY A 12 -7.62 -2.89 -12.26
CA GLY A 12 -6.89 -1.96 -13.13
C GLY A 12 -7.26 -0.47 -13.00
N VAL A 13 -8.06 -0.07 -12.00
CA VAL A 13 -8.45 1.34 -11.79
C VAL A 13 -7.42 2.16 -10.98
N GLY A 14 -6.26 1.58 -10.66
CA GLY A 14 -5.17 2.28 -9.96
C GLY A 14 -5.23 2.27 -8.43
N LYS A 15 -6.02 1.39 -7.80
CA LYS A 15 -6.13 1.30 -6.32
C LYS A 15 -4.77 1.16 -5.63
N THR A 16 -4.01 0.15 -6.04
CA THR A 16 -2.68 -0.15 -5.48
C THR A 16 -1.70 0.98 -5.75
N THR A 17 -1.72 1.54 -6.96
CA THR A 17 -0.88 2.67 -7.34
C THR A 17 -1.14 3.89 -6.46
N LEU A 18 -2.41 4.21 -6.22
CA LEU A 18 -2.80 5.33 -5.35
C LEU A 18 -2.40 5.08 -3.90
N ALA A 19 -2.69 3.89 -3.37
CA ALA A 19 -2.33 3.52 -1.99
C ALA A 19 -0.81 3.57 -1.76
N ALA A 20 -0.01 3.07 -2.71
CA ALA A 20 1.45 3.15 -2.65
C ALA A 20 1.92 4.61 -2.63
N ASN A 21 1.57 5.40 -3.64
CA ASN A 21 2.05 6.79 -3.74
C ASN A 21 1.62 7.66 -2.55
N LEU A 22 0.40 7.50 -2.06
CA LEU A 22 -0.06 8.20 -0.86
C LEU A 22 0.78 7.81 0.36
N GLY A 23 1.06 6.52 0.54
CA GLY A 23 1.93 6.03 1.61
C GLY A 23 3.36 6.55 1.52
N ALA A 24 3.94 6.60 0.31
CA ALA A 24 5.27 7.16 0.08
C ALA A 24 5.32 8.65 0.46
N LEU A 25 4.37 9.45 -0.03
CA LEU A 25 4.30 10.89 0.30
C LEU A 25 4.15 11.12 1.82
N MET A 26 3.31 10.33 2.49
CA MET A 26 3.15 10.42 3.94
C MET A 26 4.44 10.05 4.69
N ALA A 27 5.18 9.04 4.20
CA ALA A 27 6.46 8.66 4.78
C ALA A 27 7.53 9.74 4.55
N ASP A 28 7.57 10.35 3.36
CA ASP A 28 8.46 11.48 3.02
C ASP A 28 8.17 12.71 3.89
N MET A 29 6.92 12.90 4.31
CA MET A 29 6.51 13.92 5.28
C MET A 29 6.92 13.58 6.73
N GLY A 30 7.60 12.46 6.97
CA GLY A 30 8.06 12.04 8.30
C GLY A 30 7.01 11.30 9.13
N LEU A 31 5.88 10.90 8.53
CA LEU A 31 4.86 10.13 9.24
C LEU A 31 5.24 8.65 9.29
N ARG A 32 4.88 7.98 10.38
CA ARG A 32 4.92 6.51 10.43
C ARG A 32 3.75 5.96 9.64
N VAL A 33 4.05 5.26 8.55
CA VAL A 33 3.04 4.71 7.63
C VAL A 33 3.06 3.19 7.70
N LEU A 34 1.87 2.60 7.73
CA LEU A 34 1.63 1.18 7.50
C LEU A 34 0.71 1.07 6.28
N LEU A 35 1.17 0.38 5.24
CA LEU A 35 0.33 0.00 4.12
C LEU A 35 -0.11 -1.45 4.28
N VAL A 36 -1.38 -1.71 4.00
CA VAL A 36 -1.98 -3.05 4.09
C VAL A 36 -2.57 -3.38 2.72
N ASP A 37 -2.12 -4.49 2.13
CA ASP A 37 -2.72 -5.03 0.90
C ASP A 37 -3.85 -5.99 1.29
N ALA A 38 -5.03 -5.76 0.74
CA ALA A 38 -6.20 -6.62 0.90
C ALA A 38 -6.69 -7.17 -0.44
N ASP A 39 -5.92 -6.98 -1.52
CA ASP A 39 -6.21 -7.56 -2.82
C ASP A 39 -5.69 -9.01 -2.86
N VAL A 40 -6.42 -9.88 -3.56
CA VAL A 40 -6.02 -11.29 -3.78
C VAL A 40 -4.73 -11.35 -4.60
N GLN A 41 -4.50 -10.36 -5.46
CA GLN A 41 -3.21 -10.18 -6.12
C GLN A 41 -2.36 -9.22 -5.28
N PRO A 42 -1.32 -9.69 -4.56
CA PRO A 42 -0.50 -8.86 -3.66
C PRO A 42 0.45 -7.95 -4.46
N ALA A 43 -0.12 -7.00 -5.19
CA ALA A 43 0.61 -6.11 -6.08
C ALA A 43 1.31 -4.99 -5.31
N LEU A 44 0.83 -4.62 -4.11
CA LEU A 44 1.39 -3.51 -3.34
C LEU A 44 2.82 -3.80 -2.88
N SER A 45 3.06 -5.02 -2.41
CA SER A 45 4.38 -5.50 -1.97
C SER A 45 5.46 -5.41 -3.06
N LYS A 46 5.07 -5.30 -4.33
CA LYS A 46 5.99 -5.16 -5.46
C LYS A 46 6.50 -3.73 -5.67
N TYR A 47 5.81 -2.71 -5.11
CA TYR A 47 6.22 -1.30 -5.22
C TYR A 47 7.42 -0.96 -4.35
N TYR A 48 7.64 -1.72 -3.27
CA TYR A 48 8.69 -1.44 -2.30
C TYR A 48 9.58 -2.64 -2.08
N ARG A 49 10.85 -2.38 -1.80
CA ARG A 49 11.78 -3.45 -1.41
C ARG A 49 11.41 -3.98 -0.03
N ILE A 50 11.02 -5.24 0.03
CA ILE A 50 10.79 -5.95 1.29
C ILE A 50 12.15 -6.37 1.88
N LYS A 51 12.48 -5.81 3.05
CA LYS A 51 13.70 -6.19 3.80
C LYS A 51 13.51 -7.45 4.65
N ARG A 52 12.28 -7.68 5.09
CA ARG A 52 11.89 -8.81 5.92
C ARG A 52 10.51 -9.27 5.48
N GLU A 53 10.42 -10.52 5.09
CA GLU A 53 9.15 -11.20 4.82
C GLU A 53 8.72 -11.94 6.08
N ALA A 54 7.42 -11.95 6.37
CA ALA A 54 6.91 -12.76 7.47
C ALA A 54 7.06 -14.25 7.08
N PRO A 55 7.43 -15.14 8.01
CA PRO A 55 7.60 -16.57 7.71
C PRO A 55 6.30 -17.29 7.34
N PHE A 56 5.14 -16.62 7.45
CA PHE A 56 3.80 -17.12 7.14
C PHE A 56 2.94 -15.97 6.62
#